data_AF-A0A9N9VVP6-F1
#
_entry.id   AF-A0A9N9VVP6-F1
#
_cell.length_a   1.000
_cell.length_b   1.000
_cell.length_c   1.000
_cell.angle_alpha   90.00
_cell.angle_beta   90.00
_cell.angle_gamma   90.00
#
_symmetry.space_group_name_H-M   'P 1'
#
loop_
_entity.id
_entity.type
_entity.pdbx_description
1 polymer ?
#
loop_
_entity_poly.entity_id
_entity_poly.type
_entity_poly.pdbx_seq_one_letter_code
_entity_poly.pdbx_strand_id
1 'polypeptide(L)'
;MSVTKAEDDWKNLEVVLSSTLSSLQSHLNGDSQLAAFTDTGIKECVVFGWAAAGHDQGVLCSVGGGQTAIRTGAVKDASFVLSALPEQWAEFYSATPKPPFQSYWGMFGQNIHQDGVEVRGNKNLFLNLAPVWRRVLELSRIAFCGPIQEEEHVATPERDLISGGYLWADLPCWGRTKLFYEQSGDKSKQPILFLHTAGSDGRQYHGVMNHQDMLDRCHMTVFDMPGHGRSFPGEKQIPGQHSNNEDAYIAVIAAVVKSLGLVSPIVCGASMAGHISLAVALRADEVGAGAVIPCQACEFTDMERNYWSRSLFVNQSLFTPEYIYGMMSPISPLKDRNLVWHTYSAQAFSMYHGDLDFYFGGWDGRGRVEKIDTKRCPVYMLTGDYDWSTTPAMSEATARKIPGAKFRSMEGLGHFPATENPQRFSRYLVEAVDSVCHSMRASREK
;
A
#
# COMPACT_ATOMS: atom_id res chain seq x y z
N MET A 1 22.17 21.88 13.31
CA MET A 1 23.29 22.05 12.35
C MET A 1 22.73 22.70 11.09
N SER A 2 23.46 23.58 10.41
CA SER A 2 22.97 24.14 9.14
C SER A 2 22.84 23.02 8.09
N VAL A 3 21.83 23.10 7.23
CA VAL A 3 21.54 22.11 6.17
C VAL A 3 22.78 21.80 5.33
N THR A 4 23.57 22.83 5.02
CA THR A 4 24.85 22.73 4.28
C THR A 4 25.92 21.87 4.95
N LYS A 5 25.95 21.78 6.28
CA LYS A 5 26.94 20.95 6.99
C LYS A 5 26.57 19.48 6.97
N ALA A 6 25.26 19.17 7.03
CA ALA A 6 24.79 17.80 6.88
C ALA A 6 25.07 17.30 5.45
N GLU A 7 24.79 18.10 4.42
CA GLU A 7 25.05 17.76 3.02
C GLU A 7 26.52 17.38 2.73
N ASP A 8 27.49 18.08 3.32
CA ASP A 8 28.91 17.78 3.13
C ASP A 8 29.36 16.49 3.84
N ASP A 9 28.78 16.18 5.01
CA ASP A 9 29.12 14.97 5.77
C ASP A 9 28.61 13.71 5.05
N TRP A 10 27.40 13.74 4.48
CA TRP A 10 26.77 12.58 3.84
C TRP A 10 27.33 12.23 2.45
N LYS A 11 28.21 13.06 1.87
CA LYS A 11 29.00 12.70 0.68
C LYS A 11 29.89 11.48 0.93
N ASN A 12 30.42 11.36 2.14
CA ASN A 12 31.18 10.20 2.60
C ASN A 12 30.32 9.39 3.58
N LEU A 13 29.19 8.87 3.10
CA LEU A 13 28.22 8.11 3.88
C LEU A 13 28.87 7.00 4.72
N GLU A 14 29.87 6.32 4.19
CA GLU A 14 30.63 5.27 4.87
C GLU A 14 31.40 5.79 6.08
N VAL A 15 31.85 7.05 6.06
CA VAL A 15 32.51 7.72 7.18
C VAL A 15 31.46 8.08 8.24
N VAL A 16 30.31 8.61 7.84
CA VAL A 16 29.19 8.93 8.74
C VAL A 16 28.71 7.69 9.51
N LEU A 17 28.59 6.55 8.82
CA LEU A 17 28.12 5.29 9.41
C LEU A 17 29.24 4.46 10.07
N SER A 18 30.51 4.87 9.96
CA SER A 18 31.65 4.08 10.44
C SER A 18 31.59 3.78 11.94
N SER A 19 31.11 4.73 12.75
CA SER A 19 30.99 4.57 14.20
C SER A 19 29.86 3.63 14.62
N THR A 20 28.93 3.30 13.72
CA THR A 20 27.76 2.46 14.03
C THR A 20 27.84 1.05 13.45
N LEU A 21 28.90 0.72 12.69
CA LEU A 21 29.03 -0.60 12.04
C LEU A 21 29.01 -1.78 13.04
N SER A 22 29.66 -1.64 14.19
CA SER A 22 29.64 -2.68 15.23
C SER A 22 28.24 -2.87 15.83
N SER A 23 27.52 -1.77 16.06
CA SER A 23 26.12 -1.81 16.52
C SER A 23 25.21 -2.43 15.46
N LEU A 24 25.36 -2.02 14.19
CA LEU A 24 24.64 -2.59 13.06
C LEU A 24 24.89 -4.10 12.96
N GLN A 25 26.14 -4.57 13.02
CA GLN A 25 26.44 -6.00 12.99
C GLN A 25 25.76 -6.77 14.14
N SER A 26 25.69 -6.18 15.34
CA SER A 26 24.95 -6.77 16.47
C SER A 26 23.46 -6.86 16.19
N HIS A 27 22.85 -5.82 15.60
CA HIS A 27 21.45 -5.84 15.19
C HIS A 27 21.18 -6.91 14.13
N LEU A 28 22.04 -7.03 13.12
CA LEU A 28 21.91 -8.04 12.06
C LEU A 28 21.98 -9.46 12.61
N ASN A 29 22.90 -9.73 13.54
CA ASN A 29 23.05 -11.06 14.15
C ASN A 29 21.85 -11.47 15.00
N GLY A 30 21.11 -10.49 15.55
CA GLY A 30 19.98 -10.72 16.46
C GLY A 30 18.60 -10.58 15.82
N ASP A 31 18.49 -10.21 14.54
CA ASP A 31 17.20 -9.94 13.91
C ASP A 31 16.56 -11.20 13.32
N SER A 32 15.46 -11.64 13.93
CA SER A 32 14.74 -12.85 13.53
C SER A 32 14.13 -12.77 12.13
N GLN A 33 13.72 -11.57 11.68
CA GLN A 33 13.16 -11.40 10.34
C GLN A 33 14.25 -11.59 9.28
N LEU A 34 15.42 -10.97 9.48
CA LEU A 34 16.57 -11.15 8.60
C LEU A 34 17.01 -12.62 8.54
N ALA A 35 17.14 -13.27 9.71
CA ALA A 35 17.52 -14.68 9.79
C ALA A 35 16.57 -15.59 8.98
N ALA A 36 15.25 -15.33 9.02
CA ALA A 36 14.26 -16.09 8.27
C ALA A 36 14.43 -16.01 6.74
N PHE A 37 15.05 -14.94 6.22
CA PHE A 37 15.35 -14.79 4.80
C PHE A 37 16.76 -15.26 4.42
N THR A 38 17.73 -15.17 5.34
CA THR A 38 19.12 -15.56 5.05
C THR A 38 19.37 -17.06 5.27
N ASP A 39 18.63 -17.73 6.16
CA ASP A 39 18.72 -19.17 6.42
C ASP A 39 17.84 -20.00 5.46
N THR A 40 18.00 -19.75 4.16
CA THR A 40 17.17 -20.32 3.09
C THR A 40 17.97 -21.15 2.09
N GLY A 41 19.21 -21.50 2.45
CA GLY A 41 20.12 -22.27 1.60
C GLY A 41 20.89 -21.43 0.57
N ILE A 42 21.03 -20.12 0.79
CA ILE A 42 21.93 -19.24 0.03
C ILE A 42 23.38 -19.74 0.18
N LYS A 43 23.88 -20.48 -0.81
CA LYS A 43 25.25 -21.04 -0.81
C LYS A 43 26.30 -20.05 -1.26
N GLU A 44 25.96 -19.23 -2.26
CA GLU A 44 26.87 -18.23 -2.80
C GLU A 44 26.84 -16.97 -1.94
N CYS A 45 28.01 -16.42 -1.65
CA CYS A 45 28.11 -15.15 -0.96
C CYS A 45 27.77 -14.02 -1.94
N VAL A 46 26.66 -13.32 -1.70
CA VAL A 46 26.27 -12.15 -2.48
C VAL A 46 26.59 -10.90 -1.68
N VAL A 47 27.25 -9.94 -2.33
CA VAL A 47 27.55 -8.63 -1.73
C VAL A 47 26.65 -7.58 -2.36
N PHE A 48 25.95 -6.80 -1.55
CA PHE A 48 25.30 -5.57 -1.99
C PHE A 48 25.83 -4.38 -1.19
N GLY A 49 25.61 -3.17 -1.69
CA GLY A 49 26.04 -1.96 -0.99
C GLY A 49 25.06 -0.82 -1.10
N TRP A 50 25.31 0.24 -0.32
CA TRP A 50 24.66 1.53 -0.48
C TRP A 50 25.67 2.66 -0.30
N ALA A 51 25.50 3.72 -1.10
CA ALA A 51 26.46 4.81 -1.20
C ALA A 51 25.80 6.11 -1.63
N ALA A 52 26.48 7.23 -1.35
CA ALA A 52 26.13 8.52 -1.94
C ALA A 52 26.30 8.48 -3.47
N ALA A 53 25.39 9.13 -4.19
CA ALA A 53 25.42 9.21 -5.64
C ALA A 53 26.71 9.88 -6.12
N GLY A 54 27.36 9.28 -7.12
CA GLY A 54 28.65 9.75 -7.63
C GLY A 54 29.88 9.34 -6.80
N HIS A 55 29.71 8.59 -5.71
CA HIS A 55 30.81 8.11 -4.87
C HIS A 55 31.12 6.62 -5.09
N ASP A 56 32.41 6.28 -4.98
CA ASP A 56 32.97 4.94 -5.18
C ASP A 56 33.19 4.17 -3.86
N GLN A 57 32.99 4.82 -2.72
CA GLN A 57 33.01 4.20 -1.40
C GLN A 57 31.60 4.16 -0.83
N GLY A 58 31.32 3.14 -0.03
CA GLY A 58 30.03 2.96 0.63
C GLY A 58 30.08 1.91 1.73
N VAL A 59 28.91 1.56 2.25
CA VAL A 59 28.76 0.43 3.16
C VAL A 59 28.32 -0.78 2.35
N LEU A 60 28.94 -1.92 2.63
CA LEU A 60 28.75 -3.19 1.95
C LEU A 60 28.25 -4.24 2.94
N CYS A 61 27.29 -5.04 2.49
CA CYS A 61 26.75 -6.19 3.21
C CYS A 61 26.96 -7.44 2.37
N SER A 62 27.72 -8.40 2.92
CA SER A 62 27.82 -9.74 2.36
C SER A 62 26.80 -10.66 3.02
N VAL A 63 26.09 -11.45 2.22
CA VAL A 63 25.06 -12.39 2.68
C VAL A 63 25.37 -13.77 2.10
N GLY A 64 25.46 -14.77 2.96
CA GLY A 64 25.70 -16.16 2.54
C GLY A 64 25.78 -17.12 3.72
N GLY A 65 25.37 -18.37 3.52
CA GLY A 65 25.44 -19.42 4.54
C GLY A 65 24.66 -19.09 5.82
N GLY A 66 23.53 -18.39 5.71
CA GLY A 66 22.72 -17.96 6.86
C GLY A 66 23.29 -16.77 7.64
N GLN A 67 24.40 -16.17 7.19
CA GLN A 67 25.09 -15.09 7.90
C GLN A 67 25.13 -13.80 7.07
N THR A 68 25.28 -12.68 7.78
CA THR A 68 25.54 -11.37 7.18
C THR A 68 26.80 -10.75 7.78
N ALA A 69 27.56 -10.00 6.98
CA ALA A 69 28.70 -9.24 7.47
C ALA A 69 28.76 -7.85 6.82
N ILE A 70 29.02 -6.83 7.63
CA ILE A 70 29.07 -5.43 7.23
C ILE A 70 30.51 -4.92 7.23
N ARG A 71 30.86 -4.14 6.20
CA ARG A 71 32.12 -3.39 6.11
C ARG A 71 31.94 -2.12 5.29
N THR A 72 32.87 -1.18 5.39
CA THR A 72 33.03 -0.15 4.36
C THR A 72 33.91 -0.66 3.23
N GLY A 73 33.81 -0.04 2.06
CA GLY A 73 34.73 -0.32 0.97
C GLY A 73 34.26 0.16 -0.39
N ALA A 74 34.98 -0.27 -1.43
CA ALA A 74 34.71 0.13 -2.79
C ALA A 74 33.41 -0.50 -3.30
N VAL A 75 32.49 0.33 -3.81
CA VAL A 75 31.17 -0.12 -4.29
C VAL A 75 31.24 -1.07 -5.48
N LYS A 76 32.38 -1.09 -6.21
CA LYS A 76 32.68 -2.06 -7.28
C LYS A 76 32.78 -3.52 -6.80
N ASP A 77 32.96 -3.72 -5.49
CA ASP A 77 32.97 -5.06 -4.89
C ASP A 77 31.54 -5.62 -4.70
N ALA A 78 30.51 -4.78 -4.88
CA ALA A 78 29.12 -5.18 -4.74
C ALA A 78 28.53 -5.67 -6.07
N SER A 79 27.66 -6.67 -5.98
CA SER A 79 26.85 -7.14 -7.12
C SER A 79 25.80 -6.12 -7.54
N PHE A 80 25.27 -5.34 -6.59
CA PHE A 80 24.44 -4.18 -6.85
C PHE A 80 24.60 -3.13 -5.74
N VAL A 81 24.31 -1.87 -6.05
CA VAL A 81 24.48 -0.73 -5.16
C VAL A 81 23.22 0.13 -5.18
N LEU A 82 22.69 0.41 -3.99
CA LEU A 82 21.65 1.40 -3.75
C LEU A 82 22.29 2.79 -3.69
N SER A 83 21.99 3.66 -4.64
CA SER A 83 22.54 5.01 -4.76
C SER A 83 21.47 6.03 -4.46
N ALA A 84 21.78 7.05 -3.66
CA ALA A 84 20.93 8.22 -3.43
C ALA A 84 21.82 9.44 -3.15
N LEU A 85 21.31 10.65 -3.34
CA LEU A 85 22.05 11.88 -3.03
C LEU A 85 22.36 11.98 -1.53
N PRO A 86 23.46 12.66 -1.14
CA PRO A 86 23.82 12.87 0.27
C PRO A 86 22.66 13.35 1.15
N GLU A 87 21.91 14.35 0.70
CA GLU A 87 20.75 14.91 1.40
C GLU A 87 19.60 13.92 1.56
N GLN A 88 19.40 13.01 0.60
CA GLN A 88 18.37 11.96 0.68
C GLN A 88 18.76 10.90 1.72
N TRP A 89 20.04 10.53 1.78
CA TRP A 89 20.55 9.68 2.86
C TRP A 89 20.43 10.36 4.22
N ALA A 90 20.70 11.66 4.31
CA ALA A 90 20.52 12.42 5.54
C ALA A 90 19.07 12.35 6.06
N GLU A 91 18.08 12.49 5.17
CA GLU A 91 16.66 12.36 5.51
C GLU A 91 16.27 10.92 5.88
N PHE A 92 16.78 9.91 5.16
CA PHE A 92 16.57 8.49 5.50
C PHE A 92 17.09 8.15 6.90
N TYR A 93 18.24 8.71 7.28
CA TYR A 93 18.86 8.59 8.60
C TYR A 93 18.43 9.70 9.58
N SER A 94 17.23 10.25 9.41
CA SER A 94 16.60 11.09 10.43
C SER A 94 15.83 10.26 11.46
N ALA A 95 15.53 10.86 12.62
CA ALA A 95 14.84 10.19 13.72
C ALA A 95 13.46 9.66 13.30
N THR A 96 12.71 10.48 12.54
CA THR A 96 11.43 10.12 11.92
C THR A 96 11.47 10.63 10.47
N PRO A 97 11.86 9.78 9.50
CA PRO A 97 11.97 10.18 8.10
C PRO A 97 10.62 10.63 7.55
N LYS A 98 10.62 11.79 6.90
CA LYS A 98 9.46 12.31 6.17
C LYS A 98 9.27 11.53 4.86
N PRO A 99 8.08 11.55 4.27
CA PRO A 99 7.89 11.01 2.93
C PRO A 99 8.74 11.75 1.89
N PRO A 100 9.37 11.06 0.93
CA PRO A 100 9.36 9.60 0.69
C PRO A 100 10.56 8.84 1.31
N PHE A 101 11.27 9.42 2.28
CA PHE A 101 12.53 8.93 2.84
C PHE A 101 12.38 7.83 3.90
N GLN A 102 11.16 7.37 4.21
CA GLN A 102 10.88 6.30 5.17
C GLN A 102 11.48 4.94 4.78
N SER A 103 11.80 4.74 3.51
CA SER A 103 12.48 3.56 3.00
C SER A 103 13.18 3.86 1.68
N TYR A 104 14.13 3.00 1.29
CA TYR A 104 14.70 3.10 -0.05
C TYR A 104 13.67 2.85 -1.14
N TRP A 105 12.67 1.98 -0.91
CA TRP A 105 11.55 1.80 -1.83
C TRP A 105 10.70 3.07 -2.00
N GLY A 106 10.51 3.82 -0.92
CA GLY A 106 9.88 5.14 -0.97
C GLY A 106 10.69 6.09 -1.82
N MET A 107 12.01 6.14 -1.59
CA MET A 107 12.88 7.01 -2.38
C MET A 107 12.93 6.63 -3.86
N PHE A 108 12.92 5.33 -4.14
CA PHE A 108 12.94 4.73 -5.48
C PHE A 108 11.58 4.79 -6.19
N GLY A 109 10.52 5.27 -5.52
CA GLY A 109 9.13 5.16 -5.93
C GLY A 109 8.84 5.48 -7.41
N GLN A 110 7.78 4.86 -7.94
CA GLN A 110 7.40 5.02 -9.35
C GLN A 110 6.85 6.40 -9.71
N ASN A 111 6.16 7.07 -8.78
CA ASN A 111 5.51 8.37 -9.05
C ASN A 111 6.42 9.56 -8.75
N ILE A 112 7.11 9.51 -7.61
CA ILE A 112 8.03 10.55 -7.17
C ILE A 112 9.42 10.15 -7.61
N HIS A 113 9.78 10.49 -8.85
CA HIS A 113 11.14 10.30 -9.35
C HIS A 113 12.07 11.30 -8.68
N GLN A 114 13.09 10.78 -8.00
CA GLN A 114 14.09 11.58 -7.33
C GLN A 114 15.42 11.47 -8.04
N ASP A 115 16.04 12.62 -8.31
CA ASP A 115 17.38 12.67 -8.88
C ASP A 115 18.37 11.92 -7.97
N GLY A 116 19.29 11.18 -8.60
CA GLY A 116 20.34 10.42 -7.91
C GLY A 116 19.90 9.13 -7.22
N VAL A 117 18.59 8.83 -7.14
CA VAL A 117 18.10 7.55 -6.62
C VAL A 117 18.11 6.48 -7.70
N GLU A 118 19.00 5.49 -7.58
CA GLU A 118 19.11 4.41 -8.58
C GLU A 118 19.67 3.12 -8.02
N VAL A 119 19.47 2.02 -8.75
CA VAL A 119 20.12 0.73 -8.47
C VAL A 119 21.17 0.49 -9.54
N ARG A 120 22.44 0.56 -9.14
CA ARG A 120 23.59 0.24 -10.00
C ARG A 120 23.89 -1.26 -9.92
N GLY A 121 24.27 -1.89 -11.04
CA GLY A 121 24.66 -3.31 -11.08
C GLY A 121 23.50 -4.28 -11.35
N ASN A 122 23.53 -5.45 -10.70
CA ASN A 122 22.64 -6.57 -11.00
C ASN A 122 21.22 -6.36 -10.45
N LYS A 123 20.30 -5.95 -11.35
CA LYS A 123 18.88 -5.73 -11.01
C LYS A 123 18.14 -6.99 -10.56
N ASN A 124 18.51 -8.18 -11.05
CA ASN A 124 17.86 -9.42 -10.62
C ASN A 124 18.19 -9.74 -9.16
N LEU A 125 19.44 -9.53 -8.74
CA LEU A 125 19.83 -9.69 -7.34
C LEU A 125 19.17 -8.64 -6.44
N PHE A 126 19.07 -7.39 -6.90
CA PHE A 126 18.30 -6.35 -6.19
C PHE A 126 16.85 -6.77 -5.93
N LEU A 127 16.15 -7.29 -6.94
CA LEU A 127 14.75 -7.71 -6.79
C LEU A 127 14.60 -8.96 -5.92
N ASN A 128 15.46 -9.97 -6.10
CA ASN A 128 15.34 -11.24 -5.38
C ASN A 128 15.86 -11.18 -3.94
N LEU A 129 16.75 -10.23 -3.61
CA LEU A 129 17.22 -9.98 -2.24
C LEU A 129 16.51 -8.82 -1.54
N ALA A 130 15.37 -8.36 -2.07
CA ALA A 130 14.59 -7.25 -1.50
C ALA A 130 14.33 -7.35 0.01
N PRO A 131 13.84 -8.49 0.54
CA PRO A 131 13.61 -8.62 1.98
C PRO A 131 14.88 -8.47 2.83
N VAL A 132 16.03 -8.85 2.27
CA VAL A 132 17.32 -8.81 2.95
C VAL A 132 17.88 -7.39 2.96
N TRP A 133 18.03 -6.75 1.80
CA TRP A 133 18.65 -5.42 1.76
C TRP A 133 17.75 -4.35 2.40
N ARG A 134 16.42 -4.47 2.29
CA ARG A 134 15.49 -3.53 2.95
C ARG A 134 15.67 -3.63 4.46
N ARG A 135 15.66 -4.85 5.03
CA ARG A 135 15.81 -5.05 6.47
C ARG A 135 17.18 -4.61 6.98
N VAL A 136 18.25 -4.86 6.22
CA VAL A 136 19.60 -4.36 6.54
C VAL A 136 19.62 -2.83 6.61
N LEU A 137 19.00 -2.14 5.66
CA LEU A 137 18.91 -0.67 5.67
C LEU A 137 18.10 -0.17 6.89
N GLU A 138 16.98 -0.79 7.24
CA GLU A 138 16.22 -0.43 8.45
C GLU A 138 17.04 -0.60 9.73
N LEU A 139 17.75 -1.73 9.85
CA LEU A 139 18.61 -2.00 11.01
C LEU A 139 19.81 -1.04 11.05
N SER A 140 20.33 -0.61 9.89
CA SER A 140 21.36 0.43 9.81
C SER A 140 20.86 1.77 10.34
N ARG A 141 19.61 2.13 10.03
CA ARG A 141 18.97 3.34 10.55
C ARG A 141 18.73 3.24 12.05
N ILE A 142 18.28 2.08 12.53
CA ILE A 142 18.10 1.81 13.97
C ILE A 142 19.44 1.92 14.72
N ALA A 143 20.52 1.36 14.16
CA ALA A 143 21.86 1.47 14.75
C ALA A 143 22.37 2.93 14.80
N PHE A 144 21.91 3.79 13.89
CA PHE A 144 22.33 5.19 13.81
C PHE A 144 21.46 6.16 14.63
N CYS A 145 20.13 6.07 14.52
CA CYS A 145 19.19 7.00 15.15
C CYS A 145 18.44 6.44 16.35
N GLY A 146 18.49 5.12 16.57
CA GLY A 146 17.54 4.40 17.42
C GLY A 146 16.24 4.00 16.70
N PRO A 147 15.38 3.21 17.39
CA PRO A 147 14.09 2.79 16.84
C PRO A 147 13.16 3.99 16.62
N ILE A 148 12.29 3.89 15.61
CA ILE A 148 11.19 4.84 15.45
C ILE A 148 10.16 4.54 16.53
N GLN A 149 9.66 5.59 17.18
CA GLN A 149 8.56 5.44 18.12
C GLN A 149 7.29 5.09 17.33
N GLU A 150 6.89 3.83 17.42
CA GLU A 150 5.64 3.34 16.86
C GLU A 150 4.44 3.86 17.68
N GLU A 151 3.29 3.99 17.02
CA GLU A 151 2.04 4.21 17.72
C GLU A 151 1.64 3.01 18.57
N GLU A 152 1.05 3.30 19.74
CA GLU A 152 0.58 2.25 20.62
C GLU A 152 -0.49 1.40 19.93
N HIS A 153 -0.28 0.10 20.03
CA HIS A 153 -1.23 -0.88 19.59
C HIS A 153 -2.39 -0.99 20.58
N VAL A 154 -3.63 -0.85 20.11
CA VAL A 154 -4.81 -1.15 20.92
C VAL A 154 -4.97 -2.65 21.01
N ALA A 155 -5.08 -3.19 22.22
CA ALA A 155 -5.18 -4.62 22.48
C ALA A 155 -6.16 -5.33 21.53
N THR A 156 -5.74 -6.50 21.04
CA THR A 156 -6.59 -7.34 20.18
C THR A 156 -7.89 -7.65 20.92
N PRO A 157 -9.07 -7.40 20.32
CA PRO A 157 -10.34 -7.76 20.95
C PRO A 157 -10.39 -9.25 21.26
N GLU A 158 -10.96 -9.63 22.41
CA GLU A 158 -11.17 -11.06 22.75
C GLU A 158 -12.14 -11.76 21.79
N ARG A 159 -13.02 -10.98 21.14
CA ARG A 159 -14.02 -11.47 20.21
C ARG A 159 -13.89 -10.78 18.86
N ASP A 160 -13.82 -11.59 17.80
CA ASP A 160 -14.00 -11.12 16.44
C ASP A 160 -15.49 -11.08 16.09
N LEU A 161 -15.96 -9.95 15.57
CA LEU A 161 -17.36 -9.70 15.21
C LEU A 161 -17.64 -9.95 13.72
N ILE A 162 -16.62 -10.36 12.96
CA ILE A 162 -16.72 -10.62 11.53
C ILE A 162 -17.32 -12.01 11.30
N SER A 163 -18.25 -12.08 10.35
CA SER A 163 -18.81 -13.33 9.85
C SER A 163 -18.70 -13.39 8.33
N GLY A 164 -18.34 -14.55 7.79
CA GLY A 164 -18.09 -14.74 6.36
C GLY A 164 -19.09 -15.65 5.68
N GLY A 165 -19.29 -15.43 4.38
CA GLY A 165 -20.18 -16.22 3.53
C GLY A 165 -19.70 -16.25 2.08
N TYR A 166 -20.38 -17.06 1.25
CA TYR A 166 -20.15 -17.08 -0.19
C TYR A 166 -21.43 -16.72 -0.94
N LEU A 167 -21.27 -16.05 -2.07
CA LEU A 167 -22.33 -15.84 -3.05
C LEU A 167 -21.86 -16.27 -4.44
N TRP A 168 -22.81 -16.53 -5.32
CA TRP A 168 -22.54 -16.75 -6.74
C TRP A 168 -22.97 -15.53 -7.53
N ALA A 169 -22.11 -15.07 -8.44
CA ALA A 169 -22.40 -13.98 -9.35
C ALA A 169 -22.03 -14.35 -10.79
N ASP A 170 -22.88 -13.97 -11.75
CA ASP A 170 -22.58 -14.06 -13.18
C ASP A 170 -21.93 -12.75 -13.63
N LEU A 171 -20.62 -12.79 -13.88
CA LEU A 171 -19.83 -11.60 -14.21
C LEU A 171 -19.51 -11.57 -15.71
N PRO A 172 -19.66 -10.43 -16.40
CA PRO A 172 -19.40 -10.35 -17.84
C PRO A 172 -18.01 -10.86 -18.24
N CYS A 173 -16.97 -10.36 -17.55
CA CYS A 173 -15.57 -10.64 -17.84
C CYS A 173 -15.10 -11.99 -17.28
N TRP A 174 -15.46 -12.33 -16.05
CA TRP A 174 -14.95 -13.53 -15.37
C TRP A 174 -15.86 -14.76 -15.47
N GLY A 175 -17.11 -14.61 -15.94
CA GLY A 175 -18.10 -15.69 -15.96
C GLY A 175 -18.73 -15.93 -14.59
N ARG A 176 -19.35 -17.10 -14.40
CA ARG A 176 -19.94 -17.46 -13.11
C ARG A 176 -18.83 -17.64 -12.09
N THR A 177 -18.93 -16.92 -10.97
CA THR A 177 -17.85 -16.81 -9.99
C THR A 177 -18.41 -16.98 -8.58
N LYS A 178 -17.69 -17.75 -7.75
CA LYS A 178 -17.99 -17.90 -6.32
C LYS A 178 -17.19 -16.86 -5.53
N LEU A 179 -17.88 -15.84 -5.05
CA LEU A 179 -17.28 -14.73 -4.33
C LEU A 179 -17.41 -14.94 -2.82
N PHE A 180 -16.30 -14.77 -2.10
CA PHE A 180 -16.29 -14.70 -0.64
C PHE A 180 -16.56 -13.27 -0.19
N TYR A 181 -17.36 -13.13 0.86
CA TYR A 181 -17.62 -11.85 1.51
C TYR A 181 -17.63 -12.01 3.03
N GLU A 182 -17.34 -10.92 3.71
CA GLU A 182 -17.35 -10.82 5.16
C GLU A 182 -18.17 -9.60 5.59
N GLN A 183 -18.84 -9.73 6.74
CA GLN A 183 -19.69 -8.69 7.29
C GLN A 183 -19.51 -8.54 8.80
N SER A 184 -19.69 -7.31 9.27
CA SER A 184 -19.82 -6.96 10.68
C SER A 184 -20.79 -5.78 10.86
N GLY A 185 -21.12 -5.46 12.12
CA GLY A 185 -22.08 -4.41 12.46
C GLY A 185 -23.54 -4.81 12.27
N ASP A 186 -24.44 -4.01 12.84
CA ASP A 186 -25.88 -4.22 12.80
C ASP A 186 -26.45 -3.85 11.41
N LYS A 187 -27.26 -4.74 10.81
CA LYS A 187 -27.92 -4.54 9.52
C LYS A 187 -28.86 -3.33 9.45
N SER A 188 -29.28 -2.78 10.60
CA SER A 188 -30.07 -1.56 10.69
C SER A 188 -29.26 -0.27 10.42
N LYS A 189 -27.92 -0.37 10.45
CA LYS A 189 -26.99 0.75 10.28
C LYS A 189 -26.71 1.04 8.80
N GLN A 190 -26.07 2.18 8.52
CA GLN A 190 -25.75 2.57 7.13
C GLN A 190 -24.84 1.50 6.49
N PRO A 191 -25.22 0.91 5.34
CA PRO A 191 -24.35 -0.01 4.64
C PRO A 191 -23.08 0.70 4.13
N ILE A 192 -21.93 0.07 4.33
CA ILE A 192 -20.66 0.44 3.70
C ILE A 192 -20.03 -0.81 3.10
N LEU A 193 -19.62 -0.70 1.84
CA LEU A 193 -18.92 -1.73 1.08
C LEU A 193 -17.46 -1.33 0.93
N PHE A 194 -16.58 -2.10 1.56
CA PHE A 194 -15.14 -1.97 1.43
C PHE A 194 -14.63 -2.74 0.22
N LEU A 195 -13.66 -2.15 -0.47
CA LEU A 195 -12.98 -2.71 -1.64
C LEU A 195 -11.48 -2.84 -1.34
N HIS A 196 -10.91 -4.03 -1.53
CA HIS A 196 -9.47 -4.26 -1.28
C HIS A 196 -8.60 -3.64 -2.38
N THR A 197 -7.33 -3.42 -2.02
CA THR A 197 -6.29 -2.93 -2.93
C THR A 197 -5.79 -4.03 -3.89
N ALA A 198 -4.99 -3.64 -4.90
CA ALA A 198 -4.47 -4.55 -5.91
C ALA A 198 -3.75 -5.76 -5.29
N GLY A 199 -4.07 -6.96 -5.78
CA GLY A 199 -3.53 -8.25 -5.36
C GLY A 199 -3.91 -8.68 -3.94
N SER A 200 -4.55 -7.84 -3.15
CA SER A 200 -4.89 -8.13 -1.75
C SER A 200 -6.28 -8.79 -1.64
N ASP A 201 -6.81 -8.88 -0.42
CA ASP A 201 -8.15 -9.37 -0.12
C ASP A 201 -8.79 -8.63 1.06
N GLY A 202 -10.01 -9.05 1.44
CA GLY A 202 -10.85 -8.38 2.42
C GLY A 202 -10.28 -8.30 3.84
N ARG A 203 -9.24 -9.10 4.17
CA ARG A 203 -8.55 -9.03 5.46
C ARG A 203 -7.96 -7.65 5.75
N GLN A 204 -7.74 -6.83 4.71
CA GLN A 204 -7.28 -5.45 4.86
C GLN A 204 -8.17 -4.59 5.75
N TYR A 205 -9.45 -4.92 5.88
CA TYR A 205 -10.43 -4.13 6.63
C TYR A 205 -10.77 -4.72 8.00
N HIS A 206 -10.17 -5.85 8.41
CA HIS A 206 -10.55 -6.53 9.66
C HIS A 206 -10.41 -5.64 10.90
N GLY A 207 -9.37 -4.81 10.96
CA GLY A 207 -9.18 -3.84 12.05
C GLY A 207 -10.30 -2.80 12.12
N VAL A 208 -10.73 -2.29 10.96
CA VAL A 208 -11.84 -1.31 10.84
C VAL A 208 -13.19 -1.96 11.14
N MET A 209 -13.39 -3.19 10.64
CA MET A 209 -14.63 -3.97 10.81
C MET A 209 -14.88 -4.41 12.26
N ASN A 210 -13.85 -4.39 13.11
CA ASN A 210 -13.95 -4.60 14.55
C ASN A 210 -13.84 -3.30 15.38
N HIS A 211 -13.72 -2.13 14.73
CA HIS A 211 -13.60 -0.86 15.44
C HIS A 211 -14.95 -0.38 15.97
N GLN A 212 -15.03 -0.07 17.28
CA GLN A 212 -16.31 0.27 17.93
C GLN A 212 -17.03 1.45 17.27
N ASP A 213 -16.34 2.56 17.00
CA ASP A 213 -16.96 3.73 16.38
C ASP A 213 -17.55 3.44 14.99
N MET A 214 -16.98 2.47 14.27
CA MET A 214 -17.47 2.03 12.97
C MET A 214 -18.68 1.10 13.13
N LEU A 215 -18.63 0.17 14.08
CA LEU A 215 -19.75 -0.72 14.42
C LEU A 215 -21.00 0.04 14.87
N ASP A 216 -20.82 1.17 15.56
CA ASP A 216 -21.92 2.02 16.02
C ASP A 216 -22.65 2.75 14.87
N ARG A 217 -21.98 2.89 13.72
CA ARG A 217 -22.43 3.69 12.57
C ARG A 217 -22.84 2.86 11.34
N CYS A 218 -22.15 1.75 11.10
CA CYS A 218 -22.18 1.08 9.81
C CYS A 218 -22.49 -0.42 9.90
N HIS A 219 -23.22 -0.91 8.90
CA HIS A 219 -23.20 -2.31 8.53
C HIS A 219 -22.09 -2.48 7.49
N MET A 220 -20.99 -3.10 7.90
CA MET A 220 -19.77 -3.19 7.10
C MET A 220 -19.76 -4.49 6.31
N THR A 221 -19.46 -4.39 5.02
CA THR A 221 -19.27 -5.53 4.12
C THR A 221 -17.95 -5.36 3.37
N VAL A 222 -17.18 -6.43 3.23
CA VAL A 222 -16.05 -6.51 2.30
C VAL A 222 -16.18 -7.79 1.49
N PHE A 223 -15.72 -7.79 0.24
CA PHE A 223 -15.67 -9.00 -0.57
C PHE A 223 -14.31 -9.14 -1.23
N ASP A 224 -13.95 -10.39 -1.53
CA ASP A 224 -12.75 -10.72 -2.29
C ASP A 224 -13.09 -10.73 -3.77
N MET A 225 -12.34 -9.99 -4.60
CA MET A 225 -12.50 -10.02 -6.05
C MET A 225 -12.29 -11.43 -6.64
N PRO A 226 -12.76 -11.72 -7.85
CA PRO A 226 -12.49 -13.01 -8.52
C PRO A 226 -11.01 -13.40 -8.44
N GLY A 227 -10.72 -14.61 -7.96
CA GLY A 227 -9.36 -15.14 -7.80
C GLY A 227 -8.54 -14.57 -6.63
N HIS A 228 -9.11 -13.70 -5.80
CA HIS A 228 -8.44 -13.10 -4.64
C HIS A 228 -8.88 -13.77 -3.34
N GLY A 229 -8.02 -13.73 -2.32
CA GLY A 229 -8.32 -14.24 -0.97
C GLY A 229 -8.98 -15.61 -0.98
N ARG A 230 -10.24 -15.66 -0.57
CA ARG A 230 -11.07 -16.87 -0.52
C ARG A 230 -12.07 -16.97 -1.69
N SER A 231 -12.17 -15.96 -2.55
CA SER A 231 -12.93 -16.02 -3.79
C SER A 231 -12.28 -16.96 -4.80
N PHE A 232 -13.11 -17.67 -5.55
CA PHE A 232 -12.62 -18.55 -6.60
C PHE A 232 -12.31 -17.71 -7.86
N PRO A 233 -11.37 -18.16 -8.71
CA PRO A 233 -11.28 -17.61 -10.06
C PRO A 233 -12.60 -17.86 -10.81
N GLY A 234 -13.01 -16.91 -11.65
CA GLY A 234 -14.22 -17.09 -12.45
C GLY A 234 -14.04 -18.15 -13.55
N GLU A 235 -15.15 -18.71 -14.04
CA GLU A 235 -15.16 -19.74 -15.09
C GLU A 235 -14.37 -19.38 -16.37
N LYS A 236 -14.28 -18.08 -16.71
CA LYS A 236 -13.55 -17.60 -17.88
C LYS A 236 -12.09 -17.22 -17.59
N GLN A 237 -11.67 -17.28 -16.33
CA GLN A 237 -10.34 -16.84 -15.92
C GLN A 237 -9.30 -17.95 -16.17
N ILE A 238 -8.27 -17.62 -16.95
CA ILE A 238 -7.15 -18.52 -17.23
C ILE A 238 -6.05 -18.28 -16.17
N PRO A 239 -5.46 -19.33 -15.57
CA PRO A 239 -4.32 -19.19 -14.66
C PRO A 239 -3.19 -18.34 -15.27
N GLY A 240 -2.74 -17.31 -14.54
CA GLY A 240 -1.71 -16.38 -14.99
C GLY A 240 -2.16 -15.28 -15.97
N GLN A 241 -3.46 -15.17 -16.26
CA GLN A 241 -4.04 -14.14 -17.14
C GLN A 241 -5.18 -13.35 -16.47
N HIS A 242 -5.05 -13.08 -15.17
CA HIS A 242 -5.94 -12.11 -14.53
C HIS A 242 -5.69 -10.70 -15.10
N SER A 243 -6.77 -9.95 -15.25
CA SER A 243 -6.77 -8.55 -15.68
C SER A 243 -8.04 -7.88 -15.17
N ASN A 244 -7.98 -6.57 -14.95
CA ASN A 244 -9.09 -5.77 -14.48
C ASN A 244 -9.23 -4.49 -15.32
N ASN A 245 -10.46 -3.98 -15.44
CA ASN A 245 -10.78 -2.70 -16.08
C ASN A 245 -12.04 -2.09 -15.45
N GLU A 246 -12.39 -0.84 -15.81
CA GLU A 246 -13.52 -0.13 -15.20
C GLU A 246 -14.83 -0.92 -15.25
N ASP A 247 -15.20 -1.46 -16.42
CA ASP A 247 -16.48 -2.17 -16.60
C ASP A 247 -16.53 -3.49 -15.83
N ALA A 248 -15.43 -4.26 -15.84
CA ALA A 248 -15.32 -5.49 -15.08
C ALA A 248 -15.48 -5.21 -13.58
N TYR A 249 -14.79 -4.17 -13.09
CA TYR A 249 -14.79 -3.81 -11.67
C TYR A 249 -16.15 -3.26 -11.23
N ILE A 250 -16.80 -2.38 -12.01
CA ILE A 250 -18.17 -1.91 -11.73
C ILE A 250 -19.15 -3.09 -11.72
N ALA A 251 -19.06 -4.02 -12.69
CA ALA A 251 -20.00 -5.13 -12.78
C ALA A 251 -19.97 -6.04 -11.55
N VAL A 252 -18.77 -6.34 -11.01
CA VAL A 252 -18.67 -7.16 -9.80
C VAL A 252 -19.12 -6.41 -8.54
N ILE A 253 -18.82 -5.11 -8.42
CA ILE A 253 -19.31 -4.29 -7.30
C ILE A 253 -20.85 -4.26 -7.32
N ALA A 254 -21.45 -3.96 -8.46
CA ALA A 254 -22.91 -3.93 -8.63
C ALA A 254 -23.54 -5.31 -8.36
N ALA A 255 -22.91 -6.40 -8.80
CA ALA A 255 -23.38 -7.75 -8.53
C ALA A 255 -23.38 -8.08 -7.03
N VAL A 256 -22.35 -7.67 -6.28
CA VAL A 256 -22.25 -7.86 -4.82
C VAL A 256 -23.30 -7.00 -4.10
N VAL A 257 -23.41 -5.71 -4.45
CA VAL A 257 -24.41 -4.79 -3.89
C VAL A 257 -25.81 -5.38 -4.05
N LYS A 258 -26.15 -5.82 -5.27
CA LYS A 258 -27.45 -6.43 -5.58
C LYS A 258 -27.66 -7.74 -4.83
N SER A 259 -26.69 -8.66 -4.85
CA SER A 259 -26.84 -10.01 -4.27
C SER A 259 -26.96 -9.99 -2.75
N LEU A 260 -26.30 -9.05 -2.09
CA LEU A 260 -26.38 -8.86 -0.64
C LEU A 260 -27.50 -7.90 -0.21
N GLY A 261 -28.23 -7.30 -1.17
CA GLY A 261 -29.33 -6.39 -0.90
C GLY A 261 -28.89 -5.10 -0.19
N LEU A 262 -27.69 -4.60 -0.49
CA LEU A 262 -27.18 -3.37 0.13
C LEU A 262 -27.92 -2.16 -0.46
N VAL A 263 -28.64 -1.42 0.38
CA VAL A 263 -29.45 -0.26 -0.06
C VAL A 263 -28.64 1.01 0.09
N SER A 264 -28.29 1.65 -1.04
CA SER A 264 -27.49 2.89 -1.08
C SER A 264 -26.20 2.80 -0.24
N PRO A 265 -25.36 1.77 -0.42
CA PRO A 265 -24.13 1.65 0.36
C PRO A 265 -23.17 2.81 0.09
N ILE A 266 -22.38 3.16 1.10
CA ILE A 266 -21.15 3.92 0.90
C ILE A 266 -20.14 2.95 0.28
N VAL A 267 -19.51 3.29 -0.85
CA VAL A 267 -18.41 2.49 -1.41
C VAL A 267 -17.09 3.12 -1.01
N CYS A 268 -16.21 2.34 -0.39
CA CYS A 268 -14.97 2.83 0.21
C CYS A 268 -13.80 1.91 -0.15
N GLY A 269 -12.67 2.48 -0.54
CA GLY A 269 -11.42 1.74 -0.56
C GLY A 269 -10.22 2.50 -1.10
N ALA A 270 -9.05 1.88 -1.00
CA ALA A 270 -7.74 2.48 -1.27
C ALA A 270 -7.16 2.09 -2.64
N SER A 271 -6.27 2.90 -3.20
CA SER A 271 -5.50 2.55 -4.42
C SER A 271 -6.43 2.34 -5.63
N MET A 272 -6.35 1.21 -6.33
CA MET A 272 -7.32 0.83 -7.37
C MET A 272 -8.78 0.90 -6.88
N ALA A 273 -9.03 0.53 -5.62
CA ALA A 273 -10.36 0.60 -5.03
C ALA A 273 -10.79 2.06 -4.76
N GLY A 274 -9.82 2.96 -4.59
CA GLY A 274 -10.05 4.40 -4.56
C GLY A 274 -10.43 4.97 -5.93
N HIS A 275 -9.68 4.60 -6.98
CA HIS A 275 -9.99 5.03 -8.35
C HIS A 275 -11.36 4.54 -8.80
N ILE A 276 -11.68 3.26 -8.60
CA ILE A 276 -12.99 2.74 -8.97
C ILE A 276 -14.11 3.39 -8.16
N SER A 277 -13.86 3.85 -6.92
CA SER A 277 -14.85 4.61 -6.15
C SER A 277 -15.24 5.93 -6.84
N LEU A 278 -14.32 6.57 -7.58
CA LEU A 278 -14.66 7.73 -8.42
C LEU A 278 -15.53 7.32 -9.63
N ALA A 279 -15.24 6.17 -10.25
CA ALA A 279 -16.07 5.61 -11.32
C ALA A 279 -17.48 5.22 -10.81
N VAL A 280 -17.57 4.66 -9.61
CA VAL A 280 -18.83 4.33 -8.92
C VAL A 280 -19.64 5.60 -8.72
N ALA A 281 -19.04 6.73 -8.32
CA ALA A 281 -19.78 7.98 -8.17
C ALA A 281 -20.36 8.50 -9.51
N LEU A 282 -19.65 8.31 -10.62
CA LEU A 282 -20.16 8.61 -11.97
C LEU A 282 -21.31 7.67 -12.37
N ARG A 283 -21.26 6.42 -11.92
CA ARG A 283 -22.19 5.33 -12.28
C ARG A 283 -23.04 4.91 -11.08
N ALA A 284 -23.38 5.85 -10.21
CA ALA A 284 -23.96 5.56 -8.91
C ALA A 284 -25.27 4.77 -9.02
N ASP A 285 -26.11 5.07 -10.01
CA ASP A 285 -27.37 4.35 -10.25
C ASP A 285 -27.17 2.91 -10.70
N GLU A 286 -26.15 2.68 -11.54
CA GLU A 286 -25.84 1.35 -12.05
C GLU A 286 -25.37 0.43 -10.91
N VAL A 287 -24.57 0.98 -10.00
CA VAL A 287 -24.06 0.27 -8.83
C VAL A 287 -25.10 0.19 -7.70
N GLY A 288 -25.99 1.18 -7.62
CA GLY A 288 -26.87 1.41 -6.48
C GLY A 288 -26.18 2.13 -5.31
N ALA A 289 -25.04 2.79 -5.54
CA ALA A 289 -24.24 3.45 -4.50
C ALA A 289 -24.91 4.73 -3.98
N GLY A 290 -24.85 4.94 -2.67
CA GLY A 290 -25.39 6.13 -2.01
C GLY A 290 -24.37 7.26 -1.84
N ALA A 291 -23.10 6.90 -1.64
CA ALA A 291 -21.97 7.81 -1.52
C ALA A 291 -20.67 7.04 -1.77
N VAL A 292 -19.55 7.76 -1.88
CA VAL A 292 -18.22 7.15 -1.99
C VAL A 292 -17.20 7.81 -1.06
N ILE A 293 -16.27 6.99 -0.54
CA ILE A 293 -15.09 7.43 0.21
C ILE A 293 -13.83 6.90 -0.51
N PRO A 294 -13.38 7.58 -1.58
CA PRO A 294 -12.17 7.19 -2.30
C PRO A 294 -10.94 7.47 -1.43
N CYS A 295 -10.19 6.42 -1.11
CA CYS A 295 -8.94 6.53 -0.38
C CYS A 295 -7.74 6.38 -1.36
N GLN A 296 -6.67 7.15 -1.19
CA GLN A 296 -5.46 7.08 -2.04
C GLN A 296 -5.79 7.14 -3.54
N ALA A 297 -6.71 8.05 -3.92
CA ALA A 297 -7.35 8.08 -5.23
C ALA A 297 -7.10 9.37 -5.98
N CYS A 298 -6.96 9.30 -7.30
CA CYS A 298 -6.94 10.45 -8.18
C CYS A 298 -7.65 10.15 -9.51
N GLU A 299 -7.87 11.19 -10.32
CA GLU A 299 -8.49 11.05 -11.63
C GLU A 299 -7.61 10.28 -12.63
N PHE A 300 -6.29 10.28 -12.46
CA PHE A 300 -5.35 9.64 -13.38
C PHE A 300 -3.96 9.47 -12.77
N THR A 301 -3.33 8.32 -13.01
CA THR A 301 -1.98 7.97 -12.58
C THR A 301 -1.02 7.95 -13.75
N ASP A 302 -0.17 8.97 -13.84
CA ASP A 302 0.78 9.17 -14.92
C ASP A 302 2.17 8.57 -14.62
N MET A 303 2.22 7.35 -14.08
CA MET A 303 3.51 6.69 -13.76
C MET A 303 3.88 5.63 -14.79
N GLU A 304 5.18 5.44 -14.99
CA GLU A 304 5.70 4.36 -15.83
C GLU A 304 5.48 3.00 -15.15
N ARG A 305 4.73 2.13 -15.83
CA ARG A 305 4.42 0.80 -15.32
C ARG A 305 5.61 -0.15 -15.50
N ASN A 306 6.12 -0.70 -14.41
CA ASN A 306 7.07 -1.81 -14.47
C ASN A 306 6.37 -3.19 -14.52
N TYR A 307 7.11 -4.19 -14.99
CA TYR A 307 6.61 -5.55 -15.21
C TYR A 307 7.24 -6.61 -14.31
N TRP A 308 7.89 -6.20 -13.22
CA TRP A 308 8.57 -7.13 -12.29
C TRP A 308 7.58 -8.07 -11.60
N SER A 309 6.39 -7.58 -11.28
CA SER A 309 5.30 -8.35 -10.66
C SER A 309 4.63 -9.38 -11.57
N ARG A 310 5.08 -9.54 -12.82
CA ARG A 310 4.65 -10.61 -13.74
C ARG A 310 5.83 -11.41 -14.32
N SER A 311 7.06 -11.06 -13.95
CA SER A 311 8.26 -11.74 -14.44
C SER A 311 8.35 -13.16 -13.88
N LEU A 312 8.79 -14.11 -14.72
CA LEU A 312 9.12 -15.48 -14.31
C LEU A 312 10.45 -15.56 -13.55
N PHE A 313 11.27 -14.50 -13.62
CA PHE A 313 12.59 -14.43 -12.98
C PHE A 313 12.57 -13.66 -11.65
N VAL A 314 11.38 -13.23 -11.21
CA VAL A 314 11.18 -12.49 -9.95
C VAL A 314 10.19 -13.27 -9.10
N ASN A 315 10.58 -13.60 -7.88
CA ASN A 315 9.67 -14.20 -6.92
C ASN A 315 8.67 -13.14 -6.42
N GLN A 316 7.44 -13.18 -6.93
CA GLN A 316 6.40 -12.18 -6.62
C GLN A 316 5.97 -12.20 -5.16
N SER A 317 5.99 -13.37 -4.51
CA SER A 317 5.68 -13.49 -3.07
C SER A 317 6.73 -12.83 -2.17
N LEU A 318 7.91 -12.47 -2.72
CA LEU A 318 8.91 -11.65 -2.02
C LEU A 318 8.94 -10.22 -2.55
N PHE A 319 8.93 -10.04 -3.87
CA PHE A 319 9.04 -8.72 -4.48
C PHE A 319 7.83 -7.82 -4.20
N THR A 320 6.60 -8.31 -4.43
CA THR A 320 5.40 -7.48 -4.28
C THR A 320 5.25 -6.92 -2.86
N PRO A 321 5.32 -7.73 -1.77
CA PRO A 321 5.18 -7.20 -0.42
C PRO A 321 6.34 -6.28 -0.01
N GLU A 322 7.53 -6.44 -0.58
CA GLU A 322 8.66 -5.53 -0.37
C GLU A 322 8.46 -4.19 -1.09
N TYR A 323 8.03 -4.24 -2.35
CA TYR A 323 7.80 -3.06 -3.16
C TYR A 323 6.73 -2.14 -2.54
N ILE A 324 5.61 -2.73 -2.09
CA ILE A 324 4.53 -1.99 -1.45
C ILE A 324 4.89 -1.51 -0.05
N TYR A 325 5.86 -2.15 0.61
CA TYR A 325 6.30 -1.76 1.96
C TYR A 325 6.74 -0.30 2.02
N GLY A 326 7.35 0.20 0.95
CA GLY A 326 7.82 1.57 0.87
C GLY A 326 6.73 2.63 0.88
N MET A 327 5.46 2.26 0.78
CA MET A 327 4.31 3.16 0.83
C MET A 327 3.64 3.25 2.21
N MET A 328 4.13 2.52 3.21
CA MET A 328 3.58 2.58 4.58
C MET A 328 4.26 3.66 5.41
N SER A 329 3.52 4.22 6.37
CA SER A 329 4.10 5.14 7.34
C SER A 329 5.06 4.41 8.28
N PRO A 330 6.23 4.98 8.59
CA PRO A 330 7.19 4.33 9.48
C PRO A 330 6.75 4.31 10.95
N ILE A 331 5.77 5.15 11.33
CA ILE A 331 5.20 5.20 12.70
C ILE A 331 4.01 4.25 12.90
N SER A 332 3.49 3.67 11.82
CA SER A 332 2.47 2.63 11.88
C SER A 332 2.99 1.41 12.67
N PRO A 333 2.16 0.76 13.50
CA PRO A 333 2.61 -0.37 14.31
C PRO A 333 3.23 -1.49 13.45
N LEU A 334 4.36 -2.04 13.88
CA LEU A 334 5.10 -3.03 13.10
C LEU A 334 4.28 -4.29 12.82
N LYS A 335 3.43 -4.71 13.76
CA LYS A 335 2.55 -5.88 13.55
C LYS A 335 1.58 -5.69 12.39
N ASP A 336 1.08 -4.47 12.21
CA ASP A 336 0.12 -4.12 11.17
C ASP A 336 0.82 -3.95 9.81
N ARG A 337 2.02 -3.34 9.80
CA ARG A 337 2.90 -3.34 8.62
C ARG A 337 3.28 -4.75 8.17
N ASN A 338 3.55 -5.65 9.12
CA ASN A 338 3.83 -7.06 8.84
C ASN A 338 2.60 -7.80 8.30
N LEU A 339 1.39 -7.45 8.74
CA LEU A 339 0.15 -8.00 8.18
C LEU A 339 -0.07 -7.56 6.73
N VAL A 340 0.23 -6.29 6.41
CA VAL A 340 0.23 -5.80 5.02
C VAL A 340 1.22 -6.62 4.19
N TRP A 341 2.48 -6.73 4.65
CA TRP A 341 3.50 -7.55 3.99
C TRP A 341 3.02 -8.99 3.77
N HIS A 342 2.47 -9.63 4.81
CA HIS A 342 2.00 -11.01 4.73
C HIS A 342 0.89 -11.18 3.69
N THR A 343 -0.12 -10.31 3.71
CA THR A 343 -1.25 -10.38 2.76
C THR A 343 -0.76 -10.25 1.32
N TYR A 344 0.19 -9.36 1.06
CA TYR A 344 0.79 -9.18 -0.26
C TYR A 344 1.72 -10.32 -0.70
N SER A 345 2.24 -11.12 0.23
CA SER A 345 3.03 -12.33 -0.07
C SER A 345 2.17 -13.52 -0.51
N ALA A 346 0.89 -13.54 -0.13
CA ALA A 346 -0.02 -14.69 -0.22
C ALA A 346 -0.78 -14.81 -1.55
N GLN A 347 -0.41 -14.03 -2.56
CA GLN A 347 -1.17 -13.85 -3.79
C GLN A 347 -0.86 -14.94 -4.82
N ALA A 348 -1.84 -15.29 -5.65
CA ALA A 348 -1.58 -16.10 -6.83
C ALA A 348 -0.77 -15.31 -7.88
N PHE A 349 0.02 -16.03 -8.68
CA PHE A 349 0.87 -15.45 -9.71
C PHE A 349 0.11 -14.48 -10.62
N SER A 350 0.66 -13.28 -10.83
CA SER A 350 0.12 -12.22 -11.68
C SER A 350 -1.19 -11.57 -11.21
N MET A 351 -1.72 -11.87 -10.01
CA MET A 351 -2.97 -11.20 -9.55
C MET A 351 -2.77 -9.71 -9.32
N TYR A 352 -1.76 -9.34 -8.52
CA TYR A 352 -1.37 -7.94 -8.33
C TYR A 352 -1.12 -7.23 -9.66
N HIS A 353 -0.40 -7.87 -10.57
CA HIS A 353 -0.11 -7.27 -11.87
C HIS A 353 -1.37 -7.05 -12.71
N GLY A 354 -2.30 -8.01 -12.73
CA GLY A 354 -3.55 -7.91 -13.49
C GLY A 354 -4.51 -6.85 -12.92
N ASP A 355 -4.57 -6.72 -11.60
CA ASP A 355 -5.32 -5.64 -10.96
C ASP A 355 -4.78 -4.25 -11.32
N LEU A 356 -3.45 -4.14 -11.43
CA LEU A 356 -2.80 -2.92 -11.90
C LEU A 356 -3.11 -2.58 -13.37
N ASP A 357 -3.69 -3.47 -14.19
CA ASP A 357 -4.20 -3.08 -15.51
C ASP A 357 -5.30 -2.01 -15.40
N PHE A 358 -6.14 -2.08 -14.37
CA PHE A 358 -7.12 -1.04 -14.11
C PHE A 358 -6.46 0.26 -13.62
N TYR A 359 -5.53 0.13 -12.67
CA TYR A 359 -4.85 1.29 -12.09
C TYR A 359 -3.93 2.01 -13.11
N PHE A 360 -3.40 1.29 -14.09
CA PHE A 360 -2.56 1.81 -15.17
C PHE A 360 -3.25 1.65 -16.53
N GLY A 361 -4.08 2.63 -16.88
CA GLY A 361 -4.71 2.74 -18.21
C GLY A 361 -6.13 2.21 -18.31
N GLY A 362 -6.60 1.37 -17.38
CA GLY A 362 -8.00 0.95 -17.32
C GLY A 362 -8.94 1.96 -16.63
N TRP A 363 -8.40 3.02 -16.02
CA TRP A 363 -9.11 4.18 -15.50
C TRP A 363 -8.49 5.47 -16.04
N ASP A 364 -9.34 6.34 -16.59
CA ASP A 364 -9.00 7.73 -16.87
C ASP A 364 -10.23 8.59 -16.54
N GLY A 365 -10.14 9.31 -15.44
CA GLY A 365 -11.17 10.21 -14.92
C GLY A 365 -11.03 11.65 -15.42
N ARG A 366 -9.98 12.00 -16.17
CA ARG A 366 -9.78 13.37 -16.67
C ARG A 366 -10.92 13.74 -17.61
N GLY A 367 -11.54 14.90 -17.40
CA GLY A 367 -12.69 15.32 -18.20
C GLY A 367 -14.00 14.59 -17.84
N ARG A 368 -13.98 13.76 -16.79
CA ARG A 368 -15.12 12.96 -16.32
C ARG A 368 -15.45 13.26 -14.87
N VAL A 369 -14.46 13.36 -13.98
CA VAL A 369 -14.69 13.57 -12.53
C VAL A 369 -15.52 14.82 -12.25
N GLU A 370 -15.39 15.89 -13.03
CA GLU A 370 -16.20 17.10 -12.88
C GLU A 370 -17.70 16.90 -13.16
N LYS A 371 -18.08 15.77 -13.78
CA LYS A 371 -19.46 15.38 -14.07
C LYS A 371 -20.11 14.59 -12.93
N ILE A 372 -19.37 14.27 -11.86
CA ILE A 372 -19.93 13.61 -10.68
C ILE A 372 -20.95 14.55 -10.02
N ASP A 373 -22.19 14.09 -9.91
CA ASP A 373 -23.24 14.80 -9.18
C ASP A 373 -23.24 14.40 -7.70
N THR A 374 -22.58 15.22 -6.88
CA THR A 374 -22.47 15.00 -5.43
C THR A 374 -23.79 15.14 -4.67
N LYS A 375 -24.86 15.64 -5.30
CA LYS A 375 -26.21 15.59 -4.71
C LYS A 375 -26.79 14.19 -4.76
N ARG A 376 -26.40 13.40 -5.78
CA ARG A 376 -26.81 12.00 -5.96
C ARG A 376 -25.88 11.05 -5.23
N CYS A 377 -24.57 11.28 -5.33
CA CYS A 377 -23.55 10.45 -4.73
C CYS A 377 -22.46 11.33 -4.09
N PRO A 378 -22.59 11.69 -2.80
CA PRO A 378 -21.58 12.49 -2.10
C PRO A 378 -20.19 11.84 -2.13
N VAL A 379 -19.15 12.66 -2.26
CA VAL A 379 -17.75 12.24 -2.35
C VAL A 379 -16.94 12.84 -1.20
N TYR A 380 -16.27 11.99 -0.42
CA TYR A 380 -15.27 12.42 0.57
C TYR A 380 -13.97 11.66 0.34
N MET A 381 -12.93 12.34 -0.13
CA MET A 381 -11.63 11.73 -0.44
C MET A 381 -10.67 11.76 0.76
N LEU A 382 -9.96 10.66 0.99
CA LEU A 382 -8.97 10.51 2.06
C LEU A 382 -7.61 10.09 1.48
N THR A 383 -6.49 10.67 1.94
CA THR A 383 -5.15 10.25 1.45
C THR A 383 -4.09 10.40 2.51
N GLY A 384 -3.35 9.31 2.75
CA GLY A 384 -2.22 9.29 3.67
C GLY A 384 -1.08 10.19 3.20
N ASP A 385 -0.42 10.88 4.12
CA ASP A 385 0.72 11.75 3.81
C ASP A 385 1.98 10.98 3.39
N TYR A 386 2.11 9.70 3.76
CA TYR A 386 3.22 8.83 3.32
C TYR A 386 2.98 8.12 1.98
N ASP A 387 1.84 8.35 1.33
CA ASP A 387 1.55 7.76 0.03
C ASP A 387 2.28 8.50 -1.09
N TRP A 388 3.34 7.89 -1.62
CA TRP A 388 4.01 8.41 -2.81
C TRP A 388 3.33 7.98 -4.12
N SER A 389 2.56 6.89 -4.13
CA SER A 389 1.89 6.37 -5.33
C SER A 389 0.74 7.27 -5.76
N THR A 390 -0.12 7.65 -4.81
CA THR A 390 -1.15 8.67 -5.01
C THR A 390 -0.97 9.77 -3.97
N THR A 391 -0.19 10.80 -4.30
CA THR A 391 0.13 11.84 -3.32
C THR A 391 -1.11 12.63 -2.85
N PRO A 392 -1.12 13.17 -1.61
CA PRO A 392 -2.19 14.04 -1.14
C PRO A 392 -2.51 15.20 -2.10
N ALA A 393 -1.50 15.74 -2.78
CA ALA A 393 -1.67 16.81 -3.76
C ALA A 393 -2.48 16.36 -4.99
N MET A 394 -2.24 15.13 -5.49
CA MET A 394 -3.00 14.57 -6.62
C MET A 394 -4.46 14.32 -6.25
N SER A 395 -4.70 13.78 -5.06
CA SER A 395 -6.05 13.54 -4.54
C SER A 395 -6.79 14.84 -4.27
N GLU A 396 -6.13 15.85 -3.68
CA GLU A 396 -6.71 17.17 -3.48
C GLU A 396 -7.05 17.86 -4.82
N ALA A 397 -6.14 17.80 -5.81
CA ALA A 397 -6.38 18.35 -7.13
C ALA A 397 -7.59 17.69 -7.83
N THR A 398 -7.75 16.39 -7.67
CA THR A 398 -8.93 15.64 -8.15
C THR A 398 -10.20 16.09 -7.43
N ALA A 399 -10.18 16.15 -6.09
CA ALA A 399 -11.34 16.56 -5.30
C ALA A 399 -11.82 17.99 -5.66
N ARG A 400 -10.88 18.93 -5.89
CA ARG A 400 -11.20 20.31 -6.29
C ARG A 400 -11.96 20.40 -7.63
N LYS A 401 -11.81 19.41 -8.52
CA LYS A 401 -12.53 19.34 -9.80
C LYS A 401 -13.97 18.86 -9.65
N ILE A 402 -14.30 18.20 -8.54
CA ILE A 402 -15.62 17.61 -8.29
C ILE A 402 -16.46 18.60 -7.46
N PRO A 403 -17.49 19.24 -8.02
CA PRO A 403 -18.30 20.19 -7.27
C PRO A 403 -18.96 19.55 -6.04
N GLY A 404 -18.65 20.06 -4.84
CA GLY A 404 -19.20 19.57 -3.58
C GLY A 404 -18.45 18.39 -2.95
N ALA A 405 -17.40 17.88 -3.57
CA ALA A 405 -16.54 16.89 -2.92
C ALA A 405 -15.73 17.50 -1.78
N LYS A 406 -15.37 16.67 -0.79
CA LYS A 406 -14.44 17.01 0.28
C LYS A 406 -13.15 16.21 0.16
N PHE A 407 -12.07 16.75 0.73
CA PHE A 407 -10.78 16.08 0.81
C PHE A 407 -10.17 16.28 2.19
N ARG A 408 -9.52 15.23 2.71
CA ARG A 408 -8.72 15.28 3.92
C ARG A 408 -7.45 14.45 3.76
N SER A 409 -6.30 15.09 3.98
CA SER A 409 -5.04 14.36 4.17
C SER A 409 -5.02 13.73 5.56
N MET A 410 -4.55 12.48 5.64
CA MET A 410 -4.45 11.71 6.87
C MET A 410 -3.00 11.68 7.34
N GLU A 411 -2.68 12.52 8.31
CA GLU A 411 -1.34 12.63 8.89
C GLU A 411 -0.88 11.30 9.51
N GLY A 412 0.34 10.89 9.21
CA GLY A 412 0.95 9.68 9.77
C GLY A 412 0.42 8.37 9.18
N LEU A 413 -0.25 8.40 8.03
CA LEU A 413 -0.74 7.22 7.33
C LEU A 413 -0.14 7.12 5.93
N GLY A 414 0.12 5.90 5.48
CA GLY A 414 0.57 5.62 4.13
C GLY A 414 -0.57 5.20 3.19
N HIS A 415 -0.20 4.33 2.25
CA HIS A 415 -1.08 3.87 1.19
C HIS A 415 -2.09 2.79 1.64
N PHE A 416 -1.90 2.17 2.81
CA PHE A 416 -2.71 1.04 3.29
C PHE A 416 -3.40 1.36 4.62
N PRO A 417 -4.10 2.51 4.74
CA PRO A 417 -4.50 3.07 6.04
C PRO A 417 -5.36 2.12 6.88
N ALA A 418 -6.25 1.35 6.24
CA ALA A 418 -7.15 0.41 6.91
C ALA A 418 -6.43 -0.76 7.59
N THR A 419 -5.25 -1.12 7.11
CA THR A 419 -4.47 -2.25 7.62
C THR A 419 -3.24 -1.80 8.38
N GLU A 420 -2.51 -0.79 7.88
CA GLU A 420 -1.24 -0.37 8.51
C GLU A 420 -1.46 0.31 9.87
N ASN A 421 -2.60 0.99 10.07
CA ASN A 421 -2.98 1.57 11.35
C ASN A 421 -4.51 1.79 11.41
N PRO A 422 -5.29 0.72 11.65
CA PRO A 422 -6.75 0.77 11.61
C PRO A 422 -7.34 1.75 12.63
N GLN A 423 -6.72 1.91 13.80
CA GLN A 423 -7.18 2.83 14.85
C GLN A 423 -7.09 4.29 14.39
N ARG A 424 -5.94 4.70 13.85
CA ARG A 424 -5.78 6.06 13.32
C ARG A 424 -6.68 6.29 12.12
N PHE A 425 -6.77 5.33 11.19
CA PHE A 425 -7.63 5.43 10.02
C PHE A 425 -9.12 5.56 10.39
N SER A 426 -9.58 4.79 11.38
CA SER A 426 -11.00 4.79 11.78
C SER A 426 -11.48 6.16 12.24
N ARG A 427 -10.61 7.00 12.82
CA ARG A 427 -10.95 8.39 13.19
C ARG A 427 -11.28 9.25 11.96
N TYR A 428 -10.47 9.15 10.91
CA TYR A 428 -10.71 9.85 9.64
C TYR A 428 -11.90 9.27 8.89
N LEU A 429 -12.06 7.94 8.91
CA LEU A 429 -13.16 7.27 8.24
C LEU A 429 -14.51 7.63 8.88
N VAL A 430 -14.60 7.68 10.21
CA VAL A 430 -15.81 8.13 10.93
C VAL A 430 -16.23 9.53 10.51
N GLU A 431 -15.28 10.47 10.41
CA GLU A 431 -15.57 11.83 9.95
C GLU A 431 -16.15 11.82 8.52
N ALA A 432 -15.53 11.06 7.62
CA ALA A 432 -15.98 10.93 6.24
C ALA A 432 -17.38 10.30 6.15
N VAL A 433 -17.62 9.22 6.89
CA VAL A 433 -18.92 8.52 7.00
C VAL A 433 -20.00 9.47 7.49
N ASP A 434 -19.77 10.18 8.60
CA ASP A 434 -20.75 11.10 9.17
C ASP A 434 -21.06 12.24 8.17
N SER A 435 -20.06 12.76 7.47
CA SER A 435 -20.23 13.79 6.44
C SER A 435 -21.05 13.33 5.24
N VAL A 436 -20.77 12.14 4.68
CA VAL A 436 -21.53 11.65 3.51
C VAL A 436 -22.94 11.22 3.91
N CYS A 437 -23.13 10.63 5.09
CA CYS A 437 -24.45 10.28 5.61
C CYS A 437 -25.33 11.51 5.81
N HIS A 438 -24.77 12.60 6.33
CA HIS A 438 -25.48 13.87 6.45
C HIS A 438 -25.94 14.39 5.08
N SER A 439 -25.06 14.32 4.07
CA SER A 439 -25.36 14.77 2.71
C SER A 439 -26.44 13.90 2.05
N MET A 440 -26.37 12.57 2.23
CA MET A 440 -27.38 11.62 1.72
C MET A 440 -28.78 11.88 2.31
N ARG A 441 -28.87 12.21 3.61
CA ARG A 441 -30.15 12.54 4.26
C ARG A 441 -30.72 13.85 3.72
N ALA A 442 -29.89 14.89 3.59
CA ALA A 442 -30.29 16.18 3.05
C ALA A 442 -30.80 16.12 1.61
N SER A 443 -30.30 15.17 0.80
CA SER A 443 -30.78 14.93 -0.57
C SER A 443 -32.11 14.18 -0.63
N ARG A 444 -32.50 13.42 0.41
CA ARG A 444 -33.79 12.70 0.47
C ARG A 444 -34.96 13.56 0.92
N GLU A 445 -34.67 14.68 1.59
CA GLU A 445 -35.67 15.64 2.09
C GLU A 445 -36.08 16.69 1.05
N LYS A 446 -35.42 16.70 -0.13
CA LYS A 446 -35.70 17.57 -1.28
C LYS A 446 -36.28 16.75 -2.42
#